data_AF-A0A2I1M1M5-F1
#
_entry.id   AF-A0A2I1M1M5-F1
#
_cell.length_a   1.000
_cell.length_b   1.000
_cell.length_c   1.000
_cell.angle_alpha   90.00
_cell.angle_beta   90.00
_cell.angle_gamma   90.00
#
_symmetry.space_group_name_H-M   'P 1'
#
loop_
_entity.id
_entity.type
_entity.pdbx_description
1 polymer ?
#
loop_
_entity_poly.entity_id
_entity_poly.type
_entity_poly.pdbx_seq_one_letter_code
_entity_poly.pdbx_strand_id
1 'polypeptide(L)'
;MSSVKDILAVASQHDNPVYKQQIEEATLWPEIQQIIVNNINSAPRSLQKTIGPSELGTDCVHCLAAKLAGWKQNKSAAWLPFIGTCVHEHFERLFSELANVKGLDYKVVTRGPAFPRFATEKRVEVATLNALPEPMHVHGSIDLVDYEHHATVDWKIVGSTSLRNAKANGPSQQYRVQASLYGIGLENEGVKVEKNCIYFLPRTSMNLNDMYAWEAPFDRELGEWALWRAQWILQILGLMEINYQGTAMRDAWISKLPRSESHCFDCSTWPDSGLAAEFNNGERVEVEDGLMILADLIPATFDREKYRKSNQPVLKPED
;
A
#
# COMPACT_ATOMS: atom_id res chain seq x y z
N MET A 1 -20.54 -26.14 4.09
CA MET A 1 -19.93 -26.82 5.24
C MET A 1 -19.27 -28.08 4.70
N SER A 2 -17.95 -28.07 4.49
CA SER A 2 -17.23 -29.30 4.12
C SER A 2 -17.30 -30.23 5.32
N SER A 3 -17.73 -31.47 5.11
CA SER A 3 -18.06 -32.38 6.21
C SER A 3 -16.77 -32.87 6.85
N VAL A 4 -16.79 -33.21 8.13
CA VAL A 4 -15.65 -33.78 8.88
C VAL A 4 -15.03 -35.01 8.15
N LYS A 5 -15.79 -35.68 7.28
CA LYS A 5 -15.28 -36.76 6.41
C LYS A 5 -14.26 -36.29 5.35
N ASP A 6 -14.36 -35.07 4.85
CA ASP A 6 -13.44 -34.54 3.82
C ASP A 6 -12.07 -34.22 4.42
N ILE A 7 -12.05 -33.72 5.66
CA ILE A 7 -10.80 -33.43 6.41
C ILE A 7 -10.09 -34.73 6.80
N LEU A 8 -10.85 -35.77 7.20
CA LEU A 8 -10.31 -37.08 7.52
C LEU A 8 -9.80 -37.84 6.28
N ALA A 9 -10.40 -37.63 5.11
CA ALA A 9 -9.95 -38.22 3.86
C ALA A 9 -8.56 -37.70 3.44
N VAL A 10 -8.29 -36.40 3.59
CA VAL A 10 -6.98 -35.80 3.30
C VAL A 10 -5.93 -36.24 4.32
N ALA A 11 -6.29 -36.33 5.61
CA ALA A 11 -5.39 -36.85 6.64
C ALA A 11 -5.01 -38.32 6.42
N SER A 12 -5.95 -39.14 5.91
CA SER A 12 -5.71 -40.57 5.61
C SER A 12 -4.86 -40.83 4.36
N GLN A 13 -4.67 -39.82 3.48
CA GLN A 13 -3.76 -39.94 2.33
C GLN A 13 -2.29 -39.77 2.72
N HIS A 14 -1.99 -39.09 3.84
CA HIS A 14 -0.63 -38.93 4.35
C HIS A 14 -0.04 -40.20 4.96
N ASP A 15 -0.88 -41.17 5.32
CA ASP A 15 -0.47 -42.48 5.88
C ASP A 15 -0.50 -43.63 4.84
N ASN A 16 -0.72 -43.32 3.54
CA ASN A 16 -0.67 -44.33 2.49
C ASN A 16 0.81 -44.66 2.14
N PRO A 17 1.29 -45.90 2.41
CA PRO A 17 2.70 -46.27 2.20
C PRO A 17 3.15 -46.20 0.73
N VAL A 18 2.23 -46.13 -0.23
CA VAL A 18 2.53 -45.90 -1.65
C VAL A 18 2.99 -44.46 -1.92
N TYR A 19 2.46 -43.47 -1.20
CA TYR A 19 2.87 -42.06 -1.35
C TYR A 19 4.23 -41.76 -0.72
N LYS A 20 4.65 -42.56 0.26
CA LYS A 20 5.97 -42.46 0.90
C LYS A 20 7.11 -43.01 0.03
N GLN A 21 6.79 -43.75 -1.03
CA GLN A 21 7.78 -44.55 -1.77
C GLN A 21 8.27 -43.92 -3.09
N GLN A 22 7.85 -42.69 -3.41
CA GLN A 22 8.33 -41.92 -4.58
C GLN A 22 8.50 -40.43 -4.28
N ILE A 23 9.15 -40.07 -3.18
CA ILE A 23 9.78 -38.75 -3.06
C ILE A 23 11.28 -39.02 -3.05
N GLU A 24 11.87 -39.12 -4.24
CA GLU A 24 13.28 -38.77 -4.35
C GLU A 24 13.40 -37.34 -3.81
N GLU A 25 14.28 -37.11 -2.83
CA GLU A 25 14.53 -35.76 -2.32
C GLU A 25 14.82 -34.86 -3.53
N ALA A 26 14.08 -33.77 -3.68
CA ALA A 26 14.24 -32.85 -4.80
C ALA A 26 15.56 -32.10 -4.66
N THR A 27 16.67 -32.73 -5.06
CA THR A 27 18.04 -32.25 -4.84
C THR A 27 18.34 -30.92 -5.55
N LEU A 28 17.65 -30.63 -6.65
CA LEU A 28 17.76 -29.37 -7.40
C LEU A 28 16.94 -28.22 -6.78
N TRP A 29 15.87 -28.53 -6.04
CA TRP A 29 14.95 -27.52 -5.55
C TRP A 29 15.61 -26.45 -4.65
N PRO A 30 16.51 -26.79 -3.70
CA PRO A 30 17.17 -25.79 -2.86
C PRO A 30 17.91 -24.71 -3.66
N GLU A 31 18.61 -25.09 -4.73
CA GLU A 31 19.32 -24.14 -5.60
C GLU A 31 18.34 -23.21 -6.33
N ILE A 32 17.32 -23.78 -6.97
CA ILE A 32 16.29 -23.02 -7.70
C ILE A 32 15.51 -22.11 -6.76
N GLN A 33 15.12 -22.59 -5.59
CA GLN A 33 14.43 -21.81 -4.57
C GLN A 33 15.28 -20.61 -4.14
N GLN A 34 16.58 -20.81 -3.93
CA GLN A 34 17.48 -19.72 -3.54
C GLN A 34 17.60 -18.66 -4.64
N ILE A 35 17.67 -19.05 -5.91
CA ILE A 35 17.68 -18.12 -7.05
C ILE A 35 16.41 -17.27 -7.07
N ILE A 36 15.23 -17.89 -6.90
CA ILE A 36 13.94 -17.20 -6.85
C ILE A 36 13.87 -16.25 -5.65
N VAL A 37 14.23 -16.72 -4.46
CA VAL A 37 14.25 -15.90 -3.23
C VAL A 37 15.18 -14.71 -3.37
N ASN A 38 16.37 -14.91 -3.93
CA ASN A 38 17.32 -13.83 -4.18
C ASN A 38 16.74 -12.79 -5.14
N ASN A 39 16.16 -13.22 -6.26
CA ASN A 39 15.52 -12.34 -7.23
C ASN A 39 14.40 -11.50 -6.58
N ILE A 40 13.51 -12.13 -5.81
CA ILE A 40 12.42 -11.45 -5.12
C ILE A 40 12.96 -10.40 -4.14
N ASN A 41 13.98 -10.74 -3.36
CA ASN A 41 14.56 -9.84 -2.38
C ASN A 41 15.33 -8.67 -3.01
N SER A 42 15.94 -8.89 -4.18
CA SER A 42 16.67 -7.85 -4.93
C SER A 42 15.80 -7.01 -5.87
N ALA A 43 14.51 -7.35 -6.02
CA ALA A 43 13.61 -6.63 -6.91
C ALA A 43 13.45 -5.15 -6.48
N PRO A 44 13.33 -4.18 -7.42
CA PRO A 44 13.22 -2.76 -7.09
C PRO A 44 12.13 -2.44 -6.05
N ARG A 45 10.98 -3.12 -6.13
CA ARG A 45 9.87 -2.98 -5.18
C ARG A 45 10.26 -3.39 -3.75
N SER A 46 11.09 -4.43 -3.60
CA SER A 46 11.56 -4.92 -2.30
C SER A 46 12.62 -3.99 -1.68
N LEU A 47 13.36 -3.26 -2.53
CA LEU A 47 14.39 -2.29 -2.12
C LEU A 47 13.84 -0.89 -1.87
N GLN A 48 12.58 -0.63 -2.21
CA GLN A 48 11.95 0.68 -2.03
C GLN A 48 11.88 1.05 -0.55
N LYS A 49 12.61 2.12 -0.18
CA LYS A 49 12.63 2.66 1.19
C LYS A 49 11.67 3.84 1.37
N THR A 50 11.49 4.64 0.32
CA THR A 50 10.62 5.82 0.36
C THR A 50 9.16 5.39 0.39
N ILE A 51 8.42 5.98 1.33
CA ILE A 51 6.98 5.76 1.46
C ILE A 51 6.25 6.20 0.19
N GLY A 52 5.25 5.43 -0.22
CA GLY A 52 4.41 5.74 -1.37
C GLY A 52 2.92 5.79 -1.05
N PRO A 53 2.07 6.14 -2.04
CA PRO A 53 0.62 6.16 -1.92
C PRO A 53 -0.02 4.89 -1.34
N SER A 54 0.57 3.72 -1.61
CA SER A 54 0.11 2.43 -1.12
C SER A 54 0.16 2.29 0.40
N GLU A 55 0.96 3.10 1.11
CA GLU A 55 1.22 2.95 2.54
C GLU A 55 0.58 4.07 3.37
N LEU A 56 0.44 5.26 2.79
CA LEU A 56 -0.09 6.46 3.46
C LEU A 56 -1.53 6.28 3.98
N GLY A 57 -2.31 5.38 3.39
CA GLY A 57 -3.69 5.13 3.79
C GLY A 57 -3.89 4.07 4.88
N THR A 58 -2.83 3.46 5.42
CA THR A 58 -2.93 2.44 6.48
C THR A 58 -3.65 3.01 7.71
N ASP A 59 -4.51 2.22 8.36
CA ASP A 59 -5.17 2.59 9.61
C ASP A 59 -4.26 2.38 10.83
N CYS A 60 -3.15 1.66 10.68
CA CYS A 60 -2.16 1.45 11.74
C CYS A 60 -1.23 2.66 11.86
N VAL A 61 -1.43 3.49 12.90
CA VAL A 61 -0.61 4.69 13.16
C VAL A 61 0.84 4.31 13.46
N HIS A 62 1.05 3.25 14.26
CA HIS A 62 2.36 2.66 14.51
C HIS A 62 3.12 2.35 13.21
N CYS A 63 2.55 1.56 12.30
CA CYS A 63 3.23 1.17 11.07
C CYS A 63 3.53 2.36 10.17
N LEU A 64 2.62 3.34 10.11
CA LEU A 64 2.83 4.55 9.32
C LEU A 64 4.02 5.35 9.88
N ALA A 65 4.06 5.56 11.20
CA ALA A 65 5.13 6.30 11.85
C ALA A 65 6.48 5.57 11.78
N ALA A 66 6.51 4.25 12.03
CA ALA A 66 7.70 3.43 11.87
C ALA A 66 8.28 3.54 10.45
N LYS A 67 7.41 3.51 9.44
CA LYS A 67 7.83 3.65 8.05
C LYS A 67 8.34 5.04 7.70
N LEU A 68 7.65 6.09 8.16
CA LEU A 68 8.09 7.48 7.99
C LEU A 68 9.42 7.75 8.69
N ALA A 69 9.67 7.11 9.84
CA ALA A 69 10.93 7.15 10.58
C ALA A 69 12.06 6.31 9.92
N GLY A 70 11.76 5.60 8.83
CA GLY A 70 12.73 4.76 8.12
C GLY A 70 13.13 3.49 8.86
N TRP A 71 12.27 2.97 9.75
CA TRP A 71 12.51 1.69 10.41
C TRP A 71 12.70 0.58 9.36
N LYS A 72 13.58 -0.37 9.67
CA LYS A 72 13.77 -1.55 8.82
C LYS A 72 12.72 -2.59 9.14
N GLN A 73 12.15 -3.19 8.10
CA GLN A 73 11.24 -4.33 8.24
C GLN A 73 12.01 -5.65 8.09
N ASN A 74 11.75 -6.59 8.98
CA ASN A 74 12.17 -7.98 8.89
C ASN A 74 11.17 -8.75 8.03
N LYS A 75 11.40 -8.77 6.71
CA LYS A 75 10.53 -9.45 5.73
C LYS A 75 11.25 -10.64 5.11
N SER A 76 10.56 -11.78 5.06
CA SER A 76 10.94 -12.90 4.18
C SER A 76 10.58 -12.59 2.73
N ALA A 77 11.10 -13.40 1.79
CA ALA A 77 10.75 -13.28 0.38
C ALA A 77 9.22 -13.32 0.19
N ALA A 78 8.69 -12.26 -0.39
CA ALA A 78 7.26 -12.02 -0.46
C ALA A 78 6.65 -12.65 -1.72
N TRP A 79 6.43 -13.96 -1.68
CA TRP A 79 5.88 -14.75 -2.81
C TRP A 79 4.55 -14.19 -3.35
N LEU A 80 3.64 -13.78 -2.46
CA LEU A 80 2.32 -13.29 -2.87
C LEU A 80 2.42 -11.92 -3.60
N PRO A 81 3.19 -10.93 -3.11
CA PRO A 81 3.53 -9.74 -3.89
C PRO A 81 4.21 -10.04 -5.22
N PHE A 82 5.12 -11.02 -5.28
CA PHE A 82 5.80 -11.39 -6.53
C PHE A 82 4.82 -11.84 -7.62
N ILE A 83 3.82 -12.67 -7.28
CA ILE A 83 2.74 -13.05 -8.22
C ILE A 83 2.04 -11.80 -8.76
N GLY A 84 1.74 -10.83 -7.88
CA GLY A 84 1.14 -9.56 -8.28
C GLY A 84 2.03 -8.79 -9.27
N THR A 85 3.32 -8.65 -8.96
CA THR A 85 4.29 -7.97 -9.84
C THR A 85 4.33 -8.58 -11.24
N CYS A 86 4.38 -9.90 -11.38
CA CYS A 86 4.39 -10.54 -12.69
C CYS A 86 3.11 -10.26 -13.50
N VAL A 87 1.94 -10.16 -12.85
CA VAL A 87 0.69 -9.83 -13.53
C VAL A 87 0.65 -8.35 -13.95
N HIS A 88 1.14 -7.44 -13.10
CA HIS A 88 1.23 -6.01 -13.42
C HIS A 88 2.13 -5.79 -14.63
N GLU A 89 3.32 -6.41 -14.67
CA GLU A 89 4.25 -6.33 -15.80
C GLU A 89 3.62 -6.81 -17.11
N HIS A 90 2.79 -7.87 -17.06
CA HIS A 90 2.08 -8.33 -18.24
C HIS A 90 1.03 -7.31 -18.71
N PHE A 91 0.25 -6.72 -17.80
CA PHE A 91 -0.74 -5.70 -18.16
C PHE A 91 -0.09 -4.40 -18.64
N GLU A 92 1.02 -3.98 -18.04
CA GLU A 92 1.81 -2.85 -18.51
C GLU A 92 2.18 -3.06 -19.98
N ARG A 93 2.74 -4.21 -20.34
CA ARG A 93 3.08 -4.53 -21.73
C ARG A 93 1.85 -4.53 -22.64
N LEU A 94 0.76 -5.18 -22.24
CA LEU A 94 -0.48 -5.26 -23.01
C LEU A 94 -1.04 -3.87 -23.34
N PHE A 95 -1.25 -3.03 -22.33
CA PHE A 95 -1.86 -1.71 -22.52
C PHE A 95 -0.89 -0.72 -23.19
N SER A 96 0.43 -0.86 -22.99
CA SER A 96 1.45 -0.13 -23.75
C SER A 96 1.42 -0.48 -25.24
N GLU A 97 1.28 -1.77 -25.59
CA GLU A 97 1.13 -2.20 -26.99
C GLU A 97 -0.13 -1.57 -27.61
N LEU A 98 -1.27 -1.59 -26.91
CA LEU A 98 -2.52 -0.97 -27.37
C LEU A 98 -2.40 0.55 -27.57
N ALA A 99 -1.72 1.25 -26.65
CA ALA A 99 -1.47 2.69 -26.76
C ALA A 99 -0.66 3.07 -28.03
N ASN A 100 0.13 2.13 -28.57
CA ASN A 100 0.95 2.31 -29.77
C ASN A 100 0.24 1.89 -31.07
N VAL A 101 -0.98 1.34 -31.00
CA VAL A 101 -1.73 0.91 -32.19
C VAL A 101 -2.19 2.13 -33.00
N LYS A 102 -2.08 2.04 -34.33
CA LYS A 102 -2.50 3.12 -35.25
C LYS A 102 -4.02 3.29 -35.36
N GLY A 103 -4.77 2.24 -35.05
CA GLY A 103 -6.24 2.21 -35.05
C GLY A 103 -6.84 3.25 -34.10
N LEU A 104 -8.07 3.68 -34.41
CA LEU A 104 -8.76 4.72 -33.65
C LEU A 104 -9.35 4.22 -32.32
N ASP A 105 -9.59 2.91 -32.19
CA ASP A 105 -10.26 2.31 -31.01
C ASP A 105 -9.50 2.53 -29.68
N TYR A 106 -8.21 2.83 -29.73
CA TYR A 106 -7.34 3.07 -28.57
C TYR A 106 -6.74 4.48 -28.57
N LYS A 107 -7.40 5.42 -29.25
CA LYS A 107 -7.03 6.82 -29.28
C LYS A 107 -8.16 7.68 -28.76
N VAL A 108 -7.80 8.72 -28.03
CA VAL A 108 -8.72 9.80 -27.66
C VAL A 108 -8.69 10.85 -28.75
N VAL A 109 -9.88 11.26 -29.20
CA VAL A 109 -10.06 12.33 -30.19
C VAL A 109 -10.74 13.50 -29.51
N THR A 110 -9.95 14.51 -29.11
CA THR A 110 -10.47 15.84 -28.77
C THR A 110 -10.53 16.69 -30.05
N ARG A 111 -11.04 17.92 -30.01
CA ARG A 111 -10.97 18.84 -31.17
C ARG A 111 -9.48 19.11 -31.52
N GLY A 112 -8.85 18.23 -32.30
CA GLY A 112 -7.41 18.23 -32.53
C GLY A 112 -6.82 16.84 -32.85
N PRO A 113 -5.48 16.68 -32.74
CA PRO A 113 -4.79 15.42 -33.00
C PRO A 113 -5.21 14.32 -32.02
N ALA A 114 -5.34 13.09 -32.54
CA ALA A 114 -5.62 11.92 -31.72
C ALA A 114 -4.39 11.51 -30.89
N PHE A 115 -4.57 11.18 -29.62
CA PHE A 115 -3.51 10.76 -28.71
C PHE A 115 -3.84 9.40 -28.07
N PRO A 116 -2.84 8.65 -27.55
CA PRO A 116 -3.09 7.34 -26.95
C PRO A 116 -4.07 7.41 -25.77
N ARG A 117 -5.01 6.47 -25.71
CA ARG A 117 -5.98 6.38 -24.60
C ARG A 117 -5.35 5.98 -23.28
N PHE A 118 -4.35 5.10 -23.33
CA PHE A 118 -3.78 4.48 -22.14
C PHE A 118 -2.35 4.97 -21.86
N ALA A 119 -2.05 5.19 -20.59
CA ALA A 119 -0.69 5.25 -20.08
C ALA A 119 -0.54 4.27 -18.92
N THR A 120 0.51 3.47 -18.93
CA THR A 120 0.80 2.42 -17.95
C THR A 120 1.99 2.80 -17.08
N GLU A 121 2.05 2.27 -15.85
CA GLU A 121 3.12 2.57 -14.87
C GLU A 121 3.45 4.07 -14.78
N LYS A 122 2.41 4.90 -14.86
CA LYS A 122 2.54 6.36 -14.96
C LYS A 122 3.08 6.88 -13.63
N ARG A 123 4.33 7.33 -13.65
CA ARG A 123 4.97 8.01 -12.52
C ARG A 123 4.38 9.40 -12.34
N VAL A 124 4.05 9.72 -11.10
CA VAL A 124 3.51 11.02 -10.69
C VAL A 124 4.15 11.45 -9.38
N GLU A 125 4.36 12.75 -9.20
CA GLU A 125 4.67 13.36 -7.91
C GLU A 125 3.38 13.84 -7.26
N VAL A 126 3.10 13.29 -6.08
CA VAL A 126 1.84 13.52 -5.38
C VAL A 126 1.95 14.73 -4.46
N ALA A 127 3.05 14.82 -3.72
CA ALA A 127 3.32 15.90 -2.78
C ALA A 127 4.78 15.92 -2.34
N THR A 128 5.19 17.07 -1.81
CA THR A 128 6.43 17.23 -1.05
C THR A 128 6.07 17.52 0.39
N LEU A 129 6.47 16.62 1.29
CA LEU A 129 6.26 16.77 2.73
C LEU A 129 7.50 17.42 3.36
N ASN A 130 7.28 18.34 4.28
CA ASN A 130 8.34 18.97 5.07
C ASN A 130 8.81 17.97 6.13
N ALA A 131 9.72 17.07 5.76
CA ALA A 131 10.45 16.22 6.69
C ALA A 131 11.77 16.91 7.08
N LEU A 132 12.37 16.44 8.17
CA LEU A 132 13.71 16.85 8.59
C LEU A 132 14.70 15.69 8.43
N PRO A 133 15.97 15.97 8.05
CA PRO A 133 16.52 17.29 7.72
C PRO A 133 16.12 17.79 6.32
N GLU A 134 15.66 16.90 5.45
CA GLU A 134 15.35 17.21 4.05
C GLU A 134 13.88 16.90 3.74
N PRO A 135 13.25 17.63 2.80
CA PRO A 135 11.91 17.34 2.35
C PRO A 135 11.77 15.90 1.81
N MET A 136 10.61 15.30 2.06
CA MET A 136 10.27 13.98 1.57
C MET A 136 9.33 14.10 0.36
N HIS A 137 9.79 13.66 -0.80
CA HIS A 137 8.97 13.60 -2.00
C HIS A 137 8.16 12.30 -2.03
N VAL A 138 6.84 12.44 -2.20
CA VAL A 138 5.90 11.32 -2.32
C VAL A 138 5.62 11.08 -3.80
N HIS A 139 6.14 9.97 -4.32
CA HIS A 139 5.90 9.55 -5.71
C HIS A 139 4.98 8.33 -5.77
N GLY A 140 4.16 8.27 -6.82
CA GLY A 140 3.31 7.14 -7.16
C GLY A 140 3.69 6.49 -8.49
N SER A 141 3.25 5.24 -8.67
CA SER A 141 3.17 4.57 -9.98
C SER A 141 1.73 4.13 -10.17
N ILE A 142 1.04 4.72 -11.15
CA ILE A 142 -0.34 4.37 -11.47
C ILE A 142 -0.30 3.22 -12.47
N ASP A 143 -0.94 2.09 -12.17
CA ASP A 143 -0.84 0.91 -13.04
C ASP A 143 -1.40 1.20 -14.45
N LEU A 144 -2.54 1.89 -14.52
CA LEU A 144 -3.13 2.33 -15.78
C LEU A 144 -3.90 3.66 -15.61
N VAL A 145 -3.67 4.59 -16.54
CA VAL A 145 -4.45 5.81 -16.74
C VAL A 145 -5.26 5.65 -18.02
N ASP A 146 -6.57 5.87 -17.93
CA ASP A 146 -7.48 5.93 -19.09
C ASP A 146 -7.89 7.39 -19.33
N TYR A 147 -7.28 8.01 -20.33
CA TYR A 147 -7.53 9.41 -20.65
C TYR A 147 -8.89 9.66 -21.31
N GLU A 148 -9.50 8.64 -21.91
CA GLU A 148 -10.85 8.76 -22.49
C GLU A 148 -11.90 8.90 -21.38
N HIS A 149 -11.73 8.12 -20.32
CA HIS A 149 -12.67 8.06 -19.19
C HIS A 149 -12.24 8.90 -17.99
N HIS A 150 -11.15 9.67 -18.11
CA HIS A 150 -10.55 10.45 -17.03
C HIS A 150 -10.37 9.64 -15.74
N ALA A 151 -9.84 8.42 -15.87
CA ALA A 151 -9.82 7.45 -14.78
C ALA A 151 -8.40 6.96 -14.45
N THR A 152 -8.16 6.76 -13.15
CA THR A 152 -7.03 5.95 -12.67
C THR A 152 -7.49 4.52 -12.42
N VAL A 153 -6.65 3.54 -12.71
CA VAL A 153 -6.92 2.13 -12.46
C VAL A 153 -5.74 1.50 -11.72
N ASP A 154 -6.05 0.80 -10.64
CA ASP A 154 -5.10 -0.01 -9.87
C ASP A 154 -5.57 -1.48 -9.83
N TRP A 155 -4.66 -2.40 -10.19
CA TRP A 155 -4.92 -3.83 -10.22
C TRP A 155 -4.58 -4.47 -8.87
N LYS A 156 -5.52 -5.22 -8.29
CA LYS A 156 -5.30 -5.95 -7.03
C LYS A 156 -5.43 -7.45 -7.24
N ILE A 157 -4.30 -8.15 -7.30
CA ILE A 157 -4.26 -9.61 -7.44
C ILE A 157 -4.40 -10.26 -6.06
N VAL A 158 -5.61 -10.71 -5.73
CA VAL A 158 -5.99 -11.03 -4.34
C VAL A 158 -6.47 -12.46 -4.15
N GLY A 159 -6.29 -12.98 -2.93
CA GLY A 159 -6.87 -14.25 -2.50
C GLY A 159 -8.37 -14.15 -2.25
N SER A 160 -9.03 -15.32 -2.13
CA SER A 160 -10.47 -15.44 -1.94
C SER A 160 -11.01 -14.65 -0.73
N THR A 161 -10.29 -14.62 0.40
CA THR A 161 -10.70 -13.87 1.60
C THR A 161 -10.74 -12.36 1.35
N SER A 162 -9.66 -11.80 0.79
CA SER A 162 -9.58 -10.37 0.48
C SER A 162 -10.60 -9.97 -0.58
N LEU A 163 -10.81 -10.80 -1.60
CA LEU A 163 -11.81 -10.58 -2.64
C LEU A 163 -13.23 -10.57 -2.06
N ARG A 164 -13.57 -11.54 -1.19
CA ARG A 164 -14.86 -11.58 -0.50
C ARG A 164 -15.07 -10.35 0.37
N ASN A 165 -14.04 -9.93 1.11
CA ASN A 165 -14.11 -8.73 1.94
C ASN A 165 -14.34 -7.48 1.09
N ALA A 166 -13.62 -7.34 -0.04
CA ALA A 166 -13.81 -6.24 -0.97
C ALA A 166 -15.23 -6.22 -1.57
N LYS A 167 -15.79 -7.38 -1.93
CA LYS A 167 -17.18 -7.48 -2.41
C LYS A 167 -18.20 -7.07 -1.34
N ALA A 168 -17.94 -7.40 -0.08
CA ALA A 168 -18.86 -7.10 1.02
C ALA A 168 -18.79 -5.64 1.49
N ASN A 169 -17.58 -5.08 1.58
CA ASN A 169 -17.31 -3.81 2.28
C ASN A 169 -16.71 -2.72 1.37
N GLY A 170 -16.47 -3.03 0.10
CA GLY A 170 -15.65 -2.22 -0.81
C GLY A 170 -14.15 -2.31 -0.49
N PRO A 171 -13.31 -1.56 -1.22
CA PRO A 171 -11.88 -1.45 -0.92
C PRO A 171 -11.64 -0.90 0.49
N SER A 172 -10.53 -1.28 1.12
CA SER A 172 -10.08 -0.69 2.37
C SER A 172 -9.74 0.80 2.21
N GLN A 173 -9.68 1.55 3.31
CA GLN A 173 -9.20 2.93 3.32
C GLN A 173 -7.84 3.05 2.62
N GLN A 174 -6.92 2.13 2.90
CA GLN A 174 -5.59 2.12 2.30
C GLN A 174 -5.64 2.17 0.77
N TYR A 175 -6.48 1.34 0.15
CA TYR A 175 -6.63 1.35 -1.31
C TYR A 175 -7.38 2.57 -1.83
N ARG A 176 -8.39 3.08 -1.11
CA ARG A 176 -9.10 4.31 -1.52
C ARG A 176 -8.18 5.54 -1.46
N VAL A 177 -7.37 5.66 -0.42
CA VAL A 177 -6.34 6.71 -0.27
C VAL A 177 -5.32 6.60 -1.40
N GLN A 178 -4.80 5.40 -1.67
CA GLN A 178 -3.85 5.18 -2.76
C GLN A 178 -4.42 5.71 -4.10
N ALA A 179 -5.67 5.35 -4.42
CA ALA A 179 -6.33 5.81 -5.64
C ALA A 179 -6.56 7.34 -5.66
N SER A 180 -6.92 7.93 -4.51
CA SER A 180 -7.03 9.39 -4.38
C SER A 180 -5.69 10.11 -4.62
N LEU A 181 -4.60 9.62 -4.04
CA LEU A 181 -3.25 10.18 -4.21
C LEU A 181 -2.76 10.09 -5.66
N TYR A 182 -3.14 9.04 -6.39
CA TYR A 182 -2.89 8.93 -7.83
C TYR A 182 -3.64 10.01 -8.63
N GLY A 183 -4.91 10.24 -8.31
CA GLY A 183 -5.68 11.34 -8.90
C GLY A 183 -5.03 12.70 -8.64
N ILE A 184 -4.59 12.96 -7.41
CA ILE A 184 -3.86 14.19 -7.04
C ILE A 184 -2.58 14.34 -7.89
N GLY A 185 -1.79 13.27 -8.03
CA GLY A 185 -0.56 13.30 -8.81
C GLY A 185 -0.80 13.63 -10.29
N LEU A 186 -1.91 13.15 -10.88
CA LEU A 186 -2.30 13.51 -12.24
C LEU A 186 -2.80 14.96 -12.34
N GLU A 187 -3.60 15.43 -11.39
CA GLU A 187 -4.04 16.82 -11.36
C GLU A 187 -2.87 17.81 -11.22
N ASN A 188 -1.83 17.44 -10.45
CA ASN A 188 -0.59 18.23 -10.35
C ASN A 188 0.12 18.38 -11.71
N GLU A 189 -0.06 17.43 -12.62
CA GLU A 189 0.44 17.50 -14.00
C GLU A 189 -0.55 18.15 -14.98
N GLY A 190 -1.68 18.68 -14.49
CA GLY A 190 -2.73 19.29 -15.31
C GLY A 190 -3.64 18.28 -16.01
N VAL A 191 -3.59 17.00 -15.64
CA VAL A 191 -4.46 15.96 -16.19
C VAL A 191 -5.77 15.91 -15.41
N LYS A 192 -6.89 16.02 -16.13
CA LYS A 192 -8.22 15.89 -15.54
C LYS A 192 -8.48 14.46 -15.08
N VAL A 193 -8.96 14.31 -13.84
CA VAL A 193 -9.38 13.04 -13.24
C VAL A 193 -10.82 13.19 -12.75
N GLU A 194 -11.69 12.26 -13.15
CA GLU A 194 -13.09 12.21 -12.73
C GLU A 194 -13.39 10.99 -11.87
N LYS A 195 -12.64 9.89 -12.05
CA LYS A 195 -12.94 8.60 -11.44
C LYS A 195 -11.68 7.86 -11.01
N ASN A 196 -11.81 7.14 -9.91
CA ASN A 196 -10.81 6.19 -9.42
C ASN A 196 -11.37 4.76 -9.50
N CYS A 197 -10.59 3.85 -10.05
CA CYS A 197 -10.95 2.45 -10.24
C CYS A 197 -9.97 1.54 -9.50
N ILE A 198 -10.51 0.55 -8.80
CA ILE A 198 -9.74 -0.50 -8.14
C ILE A 198 -10.35 -1.83 -8.55
N TYR A 199 -9.58 -2.64 -9.26
CA TYR A 199 -10.06 -3.91 -9.78
C TYR A 199 -9.39 -5.09 -9.08
N PHE A 200 -10.18 -5.81 -8.29
CA PHE A 200 -9.74 -6.98 -7.55
C PHE A 200 -9.86 -8.22 -8.41
N LEU A 201 -8.72 -8.73 -8.87
CA LEU A 201 -8.61 -9.91 -9.71
C LEU A 201 -8.31 -11.15 -8.87
N PRO A 202 -9.03 -12.27 -9.08
CA PRO A 202 -8.87 -13.46 -8.26
C PRO A 202 -7.57 -14.20 -8.63
N ARG A 203 -6.66 -14.35 -7.66
CA ARG A 203 -5.46 -15.18 -7.86
C ARG A 203 -5.71 -16.68 -7.76
N THR A 204 -6.81 -17.07 -7.13
CA THR A 204 -7.16 -18.48 -6.84
C THR A 204 -8.38 -18.97 -7.61
N SER A 205 -9.07 -18.12 -8.38
CA SER A 205 -10.20 -18.56 -9.21
C SER A 205 -9.73 -18.92 -10.62
N MET A 206 -10.42 -19.87 -11.24
CA MET A 206 -10.25 -20.22 -12.66
C MET A 206 -10.97 -19.25 -13.60
N ASN A 207 -11.90 -18.41 -13.09
CA ASN A 207 -12.71 -17.52 -13.90
C ASN A 207 -12.43 -16.05 -13.55
N LEU A 208 -12.09 -15.25 -14.56
CA LEU A 208 -11.93 -13.80 -14.40
C LEU A 208 -13.23 -13.11 -13.96
N ASN A 209 -14.39 -13.66 -14.33
CA ASN A 209 -15.71 -13.14 -13.94
C ASN A 209 -15.95 -13.13 -12.42
N ASP A 210 -15.14 -13.87 -11.65
CA ASP A 210 -15.20 -13.80 -10.18
C ASP A 210 -14.54 -12.54 -9.61
N MET A 211 -13.95 -11.69 -10.45
CA MET A 211 -13.39 -10.40 -10.06
C MET A 211 -14.41 -9.49 -9.37
N TYR A 212 -13.90 -8.44 -8.73
CA TYR A 212 -14.71 -7.35 -8.21
C TYR A 212 -14.16 -6.02 -8.72
N ALA A 213 -14.97 -5.32 -9.51
CA ALA A 213 -14.67 -3.99 -9.97
C ALA A 213 -15.28 -2.96 -9.03
N TRP A 214 -14.44 -2.08 -8.48
CA TRP A 214 -14.88 -0.92 -7.74
C TRP A 214 -14.51 0.34 -8.52
N GLU A 215 -15.49 1.21 -8.72
CA GLU A 215 -15.34 2.51 -9.35
C GLU A 215 -16.04 3.56 -8.50
N ALA A 216 -15.39 4.70 -8.29
CA ALA A 216 -15.98 5.82 -7.57
C ALA A 216 -15.48 7.16 -8.13
N PRO A 217 -16.28 8.23 -8.01
CA PRO A 217 -15.82 9.58 -8.32
C PRO A 217 -14.51 9.89 -7.60
N PHE A 218 -13.63 10.63 -8.27
CA PHE A 218 -12.38 11.09 -7.69
C PHE A 218 -12.65 11.93 -6.43
N ASP A 219 -12.02 11.53 -5.33
CA ASP A 219 -12.20 12.14 -4.02
C ASP A 219 -10.87 12.70 -3.51
N ARG A 220 -10.61 13.97 -3.83
CA ARG A 220 -9.34 14.64 -3.50
C ARG A 220 -9.09 14.75 -2.00
N GLU A 221 -10.13 15.05 -1.21
CA GLU A 221 -10.01 15.28 0.25
C GLU A 221 -9.42 14.07 0.99
N LEU A 222 -9.71 12.85 0.51
CA LEU A 222 -9.20 11.62 1.12
C LEU A 222 -7.68 11.51 1.01
N GLY A 223 -7.11 11.87 -0.13
CA GLY A 223 -5.66 11.87 -0.35
C GLY A 223 -4.98 13.00 0.42
N GLU A 224 -5.57 14.20 0.40
CA GLU A 224 -5.07 15.34 1.17
C GLU A 224 -5.06 15.06 2.68
N TRP A 225 -6.07 14.38 3.21
CA TRP A 225 -6.08 13.92 4.60
C TRP A 225 -4.90 12.99 4.92
N ALA A 226 -4.61 12.04 4.03
CA ALA A 226 -3.50 11.12 4.25
C ALA A 226 -2.14 11.84 4.22
N LEU A 227 -1.98 12.83 3.32
CA LEU A 227 -0.79 13.68 3.26
C LEU A 227 -0.65 14.55 4.52
N TRP A 228 -1.75 15.19 4.96
CA TRP A 228 -1.79 15.96 6.20
C TRP A 228 -1.40 15.11 7.40
N ARG A 229 -1.94 13.89 7.51
CA ARG A 229 -1.63 12.95 8.58
C ARG A 229 -0.16 12.54 8.58
N ALA A 230 0.41 12.25 7.41
CA ALA A 230 1.83 11.92 7.28
C ALA A 230 2.73 13.12 7.61
N GLN A 231 2.38 14.32 7.14
CA GLN A 231 3.06 15.57 7.48
C GLN A 231 3.07 15.79 8.99
N TRP A 232 1.93 15.59 9.65
CA TRP A 232 1.80 15.76 11.10
C TRP A 232 2.71 14.81 11.87
N ILE A 233 2.72 13.52 11.48
CA ILE A 233 3.64 12.53 12.06
C ILE A 233 5.08 12.98 11.88
N LEU A 234 5.49 13.35 10.66
CA LEU A 234 6.86 13.80 10.36
C LEU A 234 7.29 14.99 11.24
N GLN A 235 6.40 15.95 11.48
CA GLN A 235 6.69 17.08 12.36
C GLN A 235 6.92 16.63 13.81
N ILE A 236 6.08 15.73 14.34
CA ILE A 236 6.28 15.18 15.69
C ILE A 236 7.61 14.42 15.78
N LEU A 237 7.90 13.57 14.80
CA LEU A 237 9.14 12.79 14.76
C LEU A 237 10.37 13.73 14.75
N GLY A 238 10.36 14.75 13.88
CA GLY A 238 11.45 15.73 13.80
C GLY A 238 11.62 16.57 15.06
N LEU A 239 10.52 17.01 15.68
CA LEU A 239 10.56 17.74 16.96
C LEU A 239 11.17 16.88 18.08
N MET A 240 10.83 15.59 18.14
CA MET A 240 11.41 14.67 19.11
C MET A 240 12.92 14.48 18.88
N GLU A 241 13.34 14.29 17.62
CA GLU A 241 14.76 14.15 17.30
C GLU A 241 15.59 15.37 17.69
N ILE A 242 15.06 16.58 17.47
CA ILE A 242 15.72 17.84 17.84
C ILE A 242 15.77 17.99 19.37
N ASN A 243 14.63 17.87 20.05
CA ASN A 243 14.52 18.19 21.48
C ASN A 243 15.25 17.16 22.36
N TYR A 244 15.26 15.88 21.96
CA TYR A 244 15.89 14.80 22.70
C TYR A 244 17.25 14.38 22.11
N GLN A 245 17.78 15.13 21.13
CA GLN A 245 19.11 14.96 20.55
C GLN A 245 19.40 13.53 20.06
N GLY A 246 18.46 12.96 19.29
CA GLY A 246 18.60 11.62 18.72
C GLY A 246 17.27 10.90 18.51
N THR A 247 17.33 9.65 18.05
CA THR A 247 16.11 8.89 17.66
C THR A 247 15.48 8.09 18.80
N ALA A 248 16.13 7.98 19.95
CA ALA A 248 15.71 7.06 21.02
C ALA A 248 14.30 7.38 21.56
N MET A 249 14.00 8.67 21.83
CA MET A 249 12.66 9.09 22.28
C MET A 249 11.61 8.88 21.20
N ARG A 250 11.92 9.25 19.95
CA ARG A 250 11.07 9.04 18.78
C ARG A 250 10.72 7.56 18.64
N ASP A 251 11.70 6.67 18.71
CA ASP A 251 11.52 5.24 18.50
C ASP A 251 10.73 4.58 19.65
N ALA A 252 10.96 5.04 20.89
CA ALA A 252 10.15 4.65 22.05
C ALA A 252 8.70 5.11 21.92
N TRP A 253 8.46 6.33 21.43
CA TRP A 253 7.13 6.87 21.17
C TRP A 253 6.41 6.08 20.06
N ILE A 254 7.09 5.81 18.93
CA ILE A 254 6.54 4.98 17.84
C ILE A 254 6.05 3.64 18.38
N SER A 255 6.85 2.98 19.22
CA SER A 255 6.51 1.67 19.81
C SER A 255 5.25 1.68 20.67
N LYS A 256 4.85 2.85 21.19
CA LYS A 256 3.63 3.04 22.01
C LYS A 256 2.41 3.47 21.19
N LEU A 257 2.56 3.76 19.89
CA LEU A 257 1.47 4.23 19.04
C LEU A 257 0.38 3.17 18.84
N PRO A 258 -0.88 3.61 18.63
CA PRO A 258 -1.98 2.69 18.39
C PRO A 258 -1.73 1.89 17.10
N ARG A 259 -1.95 0.58 17.22
CA ARG A 259 -1.95 -0.35 16.09
C ARG A 259 -3.37 -0.44 15.52
N SER A 260 -3.50 -0.96 14.29
CA SER A 260 -4.83 -1.17 13.68
C SER A 260 -5.73 -2.01 14.58
N GLU A 261 -6.98 -1.57 14.77
CA GLU A 261 -8.00 -2.29 15.53
C GLU A 261 -8.58 -3.49 14.78
N SER A 262 -8.36 -3.56 13.46
CA SER A 262 -8.87 -4.64 12.62
C SER A 262 -7.82 -5.72 12.41
N HIS A 263 -6.91 -5.50 11.46
CA HIS A 263 -5.84 -6.43 11.13
C HIS A 263 -4.71 -5.68 10.42
N CYS A 264 -3.48 -5.78 10.94
CA CYS A 264 -2.28 -5.25 10.28
C CYS A 264 -1.29 -6.37 9.94
N PHE A 265 -0.97 -6.51 8.65
CA PHE A 265 -0.01 -7.52 8.17
C PHE A 265 1.46 -7.11 8.40
N ASP A 266 1.73 -5.83 8.63
CA ASP A 266 3.10 -5.31 8.77
C ASP A 266 3.57 -5.20 10.22
N CYS A 267 2.66 -5.20 11.21
CA CYS A 267 3.03 -5.00 12.62
C CYS A 267 4.10 -6.00 13.09
N SER A 268 4.02 -7.26 12.66
CA SER A 268 4.96 -8.32 13.04
C SER A 268 6.31 -8.26 12.31
N THR A 269 6.50 -7.27 11.43
CA THR A 269 7.74 -7.11 10.66
C THR A 269 8.65 -6.04 11.23
N TRP A 270 8.17 -5.26 12.20
CA TRP A 270 8.95 -4.20 12.84
C TRP A 270 9.79 -4.74 13.99
N PRO A 271 10.91 -4.11 14.35
CA PRO A 271 11.80 -4.68 15.36
C PRO A 271 11.20 -4.61 16.79
N ASP A 272 10.12 -3.85 17.01
CA ASP A 272 9.38 -3.83 18.28
C ASP A 272 8.30 -4.93 18.39
N SER A 273 8.19 -5.83 17.41
CA SER A 273 7.12 -6.83 17.35
C SER A 273 7.32 -8.09 18.22
N GLY A 274 8.30 -8.09 19.14
CA GLY A 274 8.65 -9.23 19.99
C GLY A 274 9.59 -10.24 19.32
N LEU A 275 10.53 -10.77 20.11
CA LEU A 275 11.78 -11.51 19.79
C LEU A 275 12.95 -10.70 19.19
N ALA A 276 12.72 -9.58 18.51
CA ALA A 276 13.81 -8.67 18.15
C ALA A 276 14.13 -7.74 19.34
N ALA A 277 14.97 -8.20 20.26
CA ALA A 277 15.53 -7.40 21.35
C ALA A 277 16.48 -6.28 20.88
N GLU A 278 16.42 -5.86 19.61
CA GLU A 278 17.40 -4.95 19.00
C GLU A 278 17.28 -3.51 19.51
N PHE A 279 16.09 -3.10 19.98
CA PHE A 279 15.89 -1.79 20.60
C PHE A 279 16.17 -1.76 22.11
N ASN A 280 16.44 -2.91 22.73
CA ASN A 280 16.52 -3.06 24.19
C ASN A 280 17.97 -3.23 24.68
N ASN A 281 18.89 -2.39 24.18
CA ASN A 281 20.27 -2.30 24.67
C ASN A 281 20.37 -1.50 26.00
N GLY A 282 19.54 -1.84 26.99
CA GLY A 282 19.85 -1.59 28.41
C GLY A 282 19.21 -0.37 29.09
N GLU A 283 18.63 0.60 28.37
CA GLU A 283 17.88 1.71 29.00
C GLU A 283 16.50 1.85 28.36
N ARG A 284 15.45 1.62 29.16
CA ARG A 284 14.07 1.84 28.74
C ARG A 284 13.83 3.35 28.74
N VAL A 285 13.77 3.94 27.55
CA VAL A 285 13.39 5.35 27.40
C VAL A 285 11.91 5.48 27.77
N GLU A 286 11.63 6.14 28.88
CA GLU A 286 10.26 6.43 29.29
C GLU A 286 9.73 7.61 28.49
N VAL A 287 8.63 7.37 27.77
CA VAL A 287 7.94 8.38 26.97
C VAL A 287 7.08 9.23 27.90
N GLU A 288 7.31 10.54 27.90
CA GLU A 288 6.54 11.50 28.69
C GLU A 288 5.05 11.51 28.32
N ASP A 289 4.17 11.64 29.31
CA ASP A 289 2.71 11.65 29.10
C ASP A 289 2.27 12.73 28.10
N GLY A 290 2.93 13.89 28.12
CA GLY A 290 2.65 14.97 27.18
C GLY A 290 2.87 14.59 25.72
N LEU A 291 3.83 13.71 25.43
CA LEU A 291 4.07 13.19 24.09
C LEU A 291 3.01 12.18 23.67
N MET A 292 2.43 11.44 24.62
CA MET A 292 1.35 10.51 24.33
C MET A 292 0.05 11.22 23.94
N ILE A 293 -0.21 12.42 24.48
CA ILE A 293 -1.35 13.24 24.04
C ILE A 293 -1.26 13.55 22.53
N LEU A 294 -0.05 13.75 21.99
CA LEU A 294 0.14 13.99 20.56
C LEU A 294 -0.23 12.78 19.69
N ALA A 295 -0.10 11.55 20.23
CA ALA A 295 -0.48 10.33 19.52
C ALA A 295 -2.00 10.23 19.33
N ASP A 296 -2.78 10.64 20.34
CA ASP A 296 -4.25 10.61 20.30
C ASP A 296 -4.84 11.60 19.28
N LEU A 297 -4.05 12.61 18.89
CA LEU A 297 -4.44 13.58 17.86
C LEU A 297 -4.26 13.06 16.43
N ILE A 298 -3.70 11.86 16.24
CA ILE A 298 -3.42 11.28 14.93
C ILE A 298 -4.58 10.36 14.53
N PRO A 299 -5.50 10.79 13.65
CA PRO A 299 -6.64 9.96 13.28
C PRO A 299 -6.17 8.71 12.52
N ALA A 300 -6.52 7.54 13.02
CA ALA A 300 -6.28 6.27 12.33
C ALA A 300 -7.09 6.15 11.02
N THR A 301 -8.32 6.68 11.03
CA THR A 301 -9.26 6.59 9.92
C THR A 301 -9.73 7.95 9.43
N PHE A 302 -10.04 8.04 8.14
CA PHE A 302 -10.59 9.24 7.54
C PHE A 302 -12.03 9.47 8.01
N ASP A 303 -12.26 10.65 8.57
CA ASP A 303 -13.57 11.20 8.88
C ASP A 303 -13.65 12.57 8.21
N ARG A 304 -14.50 12.69 7.19
CA ARG A 304 -14.58 13.89 6.36
C ARG A 304 -15.06 15.10 7.16
N GLU A 305 -16.00 14.93 8.08
CA GLU A 305 -16.52 16.04 8.87
C GLU A 305 -15.46 16.57 9.83
N LYS A 306 -14.76 15.66 10.51
CA LYS A 306 -13.64 16.04 11.40
C LYS A 306 -12.52 16.69 10.62
N TYR A 307 -12.12 16.11 9.49
CA TYR A 307 -11.06 16.66 8.65
C TYR A 307 -11.37 18.08 8.17
N ARG A 308 -12.60 18.31 7.69
CA ARG A 308 -13.04 19.64 7.27
C ARG A 308 -13.07 20.63 8.42
N LYS A 309 -13.54 20.24 9.62
CA LYS A 309 -13.54 21.10 10.81
C LYS A 309 -12.12 21.50 11.22
N SER A 310 -11.17 20.57 11.17
CA SER A 310 -9.76 20.83 11.52
C SER A 310 -9.02 21.68 10.48
N ASN A 311 -9.48 21.69 9.23
CA ASN A 311 -8.85 22.43 8.12
C ASN A 311 -9.70 23.58 7.56
N GLN A 312 -10.68 24.07 8.33
CA GLN A 312 -11.38 25.32 7.97
C GLN A 312 -10.42 26.50 8.11
N PRO A 313 -10.32 27.40 7.11
CA PRO A 313 -9.56 28.63 7.27
C PRO A 313 -10.18 29.46 8.39
N VAL A 314 -9.35 29.87 9.37
CA VAL A 314 -9.75 30.65 10.56
C VAL A 314 -10.26 32.05 10.19
N LEU A 315 -10.05 32.51 8.96
CA LEU A 315 -10.46 33.82 8.49
C LEU A 315 -11.71 33.69 7.61
N LYS A 316 -12.88 34.03 8.17
CA LYS A 316 -13.96 34.60 7.35
C LYS A 316 -13.51 36.02 6.97
N PRO A 317 -13.60 36.44 5.70
CA PRO A 317 -13.53 37.86 5.38
C PRO A 317 -14.62 38.55 6.20
N GLU A 318 -14.24 39.56 6.99
CA GLU A 318 -15.24 40.48 7.53
C GLU A 318 -15.84 41.23 6.33
N ASP A 319 -17.17 41.17 6.21
CA ASP A 319 -17.97 41.93 5.24
C ASP A 319 -17.89 43.45 5.52
#